data_AF-A0A545U738-F1
#
_entry.id   AF-A0A545U738-F1
#
_cell.length_a   1.000
_cell.length_b   1.000
_cell.length_c   1.000
_cell.angle_alpha   90.00
_cell.angle_beta   90.00
_cell.angle_gamma   90.00
#
_symmetry.space_group_name_H-M   'P 1'
#
loop_
_entity.id
_entity.type
_entity.pdbx_description
1 polymer ?
#
loop_
_entity_poly.entity_id
_entity_poly.type
_entity_poly.pdbx_seq_one_letter_code
_entity_poly.pdbx_strand_id
1 'polypeptide(L)'
;MKKFFLGLMLVVVGLNSAFALDLREAKAKGLVGERNDGYVGYVVKPASAEVKAVVKEVNNKRKAKFAATAGNNNITIEQVAARFYQRAVSQTRAGHYYQDAGGKWVKK
;
A
#
# COMPACT_ATOMS: atom_id res chain seq x y z
N MET A 1 39.14 1.93 -50.57
CA MET A 1 37.86 1.20 -50.78
C MET A 1 37.08 1.26 -49.47
N LYS A 2 35.89 1.88 -49.50
CA LYS A 2 35.13 2.31 -48.32
C LYS A 2 34.56 1.11 -47.55
N LYS A 3 34.78 1.07 -46.24
CA LYS A 3 34.27 0.06 -45.30
C LYS A 3 32.75 0.24 -45.15
N PHE A 4 31.96 -0.73 -45.57
CA PHE A 4 30.52 -0.80 -45.26
C PHE A 4 30.35 -1.45 -43.89
N PHE A 5 30.11 -0.64 -42.86
CA PHE A 5 29.58 -1.13 -41.58
C PHE A 5 28.06 -1.11 -41.68
N LEU A 6 27.46 -2.30 -41.82
CA LEU A 6 26.02 -2.48 -41.79
C LEU A 6 25.58 -2.51 -40.31
N GLY A 7 24.99 -1.40 -39.84
CA GLY A 7 24.48 -1.29 -38.48
C GLY A 7 23.13 -2.02 -38.32
N LEU A 8 23.09 -3.02 -37.44
CA LEU A 8 21.86 -3.67 -37.01
C LEU A 8 21.30 -2.90 -35.80
N MET A 9 20.28 -2.06 -36.02
CA MET A 9 19.54 -1.40 -34.94
C MET A 9 18.39 -2.31 -34.51
N LEU A 10 18.60 -3.09 -33.45
CA LEU A 10 17.56 -3.87 -32.80
C LEU A 10 16.74 -2.94 -31.89
N VAL A 11 15.55 -2.55 -32.32
CA VAL A 11 14.59 -1.82 -31.46
C VAL A 11 13.89 -2.85 -30.57
N VAL A 12 14.33 -2.96 -29.32
CA VAL A 12 13.61 -3.72 -28.29
C VAL A 12 12.46 -2.85 -27.78
N VAL A 13 11.25 -3.08 -28.29
CA VAL A 13 10.04 -2.47 -27.73
C VAL A 13 9.69 -3.24 -26.45
N GLY A 14 9.99 -2.65 -25.30
CA GLY A 14 9.64 -3.21 -23.99
C GLY A 14 8.13 -3.25 -23.78
N LEU A 15 7.58 -4.46 -23.65
CA LEU A 15 6.20 -4.68 -23.22
C LEU A 15 6.05 -4.25 -21.75
N ASN A 16 5.60 -3.02 -21.52
CA ASN A 16 5.21 -2.58 -20.19
C ASN A 16 3.81 -3.15 -19.89
N SER A 17 3.74 -4.39 -19.39
CA SER A 17 2.52 -4.89 -18.76
C SER A 17 2.25 -4.07 -17.50
N ALA A 18 1.31 -3.13 -17.59
CA ALA A 18 0.82 -2.39 -16.43
C ALA A 18 -0.03 -3.33 -15.56
N PHE A 19 0.59 -3.99 -14.58
CA PHE A 19 -0.14 -4.73 -13.56
C PHE A 19 -0.91 -3.75 -12.67
N ALA A 20 -2.11 -4.16 -12.23
CA ALA A 20 -2.91 -3.37 -11.29
C ALA A 20 -2.12 -3.13 -10.00
N LEU A 21 -2.11 -1.88 -9.51
CA LEU A 21 -1.43 -1.50 -8.28
C LEU A 21 -1.93 -2.35 -7.10
N ASP A 22 -1.01 -3.01 -6.38
CA ASP A 22 -1.34 -3.72 -5.14
C ASP A 22 -0.95 -2.91 -3.88
N LEU A 23 -1.36 -3.37 -2.69
CA LEU A 23 -1.05 -2.70 -1.42
C LEU A 23 0.45 -2.60 -1.15
N ARG A 24 1.22 -3.63 -1.50
CA ARG A 24 2.67 -3.68 -1.23
C ARG A 24 3.37 -2.64 -2.09
N GLU A 25 3.03 -2.56 -3.37
CA GLU A 25 3.54 -1.55 -4.29
C GLU A 25 3.11 -0.14 -3.90
N ALA A 26 1.85 0.05 -3.53
CA ALA A 26 1.35 1.35 -3.08
C ALA A 26 2.12 1.87 -1.85
N LYS A 27 2.46 0.99 -0.90
CA LYS A 27 3.29 1.34 0.26
C LYS A 27 4.74 1.60 -0.12
N ALA A 28 5.32 0.77 -0.98
CA ALA A 28 6.70 0.93 -1.45
C ALA A 28 6.90 2.25 -2.20
N LYS A 29 5.90 2.68 -2.98
CA LYS A 29 5.85 3.97 -3.67
C LYS A 29 5.50 5.14 -2.75
N GLY A 30 5.25 4.89 -1.46
CA GLY A 30 4.88 5.93 -0.49
C GLY A 30 3.52 6.58 -0.73
N LEU A 31 2.63 5.92 -1.51
CA LEU A 31 1.31 6.45 -1.84
C LEU A 31 0.32 6.24 -0.69
N VAL A 32 0.51 5.18 0.09
CA VAL A 32 -0.35 4.80 1.22
C VAL A 32 0.46 4.37 2.43
N GLY A 33 -0.16 4.42 3.61
CA GLY A 33 0.44 4.01 4.88
C GLY A 33 -0.59 3.44 5.87
N GLU A 34 -0.09 2.90 6.98
CA GLU A 34 -0.94 2.38 8.06
C GLU A 34 -1.52 3.53 8.90
N ARG A 35 -2.83 3.61 9.01
CA ARG A 35 -3.52 4.59 9.85
C ARG A 35 -3.64 4.09 11.28
N ASN A 36 -3.66 5.02 12.24
CA ASN A 36 -3.71 4.73 13.67
C ASN A 36 -5.03 4.10 14.14
N ASP A 37 -6.04 4.04 13.26
CA ASP A 37 -7.30 3.32 13.45
C ASP A 37 -7.28 1.87 12.91
N GLY A 38 -6.12 1.36 12.48
CA GLY A 38 -5.95 -0.01 11.97
C GLY A 38 -6.27 -0.20 10.49
N TYR A 39 -6.57 0.87 9.76
CA TYR A 39 -6.84 0.85 8.32
C TYR A 39 -5.66 1.39 7.49
N VAL A 40 -5.79 1.40 6.17
CA VAL A 40 -4.81 2.03 5.26
C VAL A 40 -5.35 3.39 4.80
N GLY A 41 -4.46 4.36 4.65
CA GLY A 41 -4.80 5.73 4.26
C GLY A 41 -3.87 6.28 3.17
N TYR A 42 -4.33 7.36 2.52
CA TYR A 42 -3.56 8.09 1.53
C TYR A 42 -2.49 8.95 2.21
N VAL A 43 -1.23 8.72 1.84
CA VAL A 43 -0.10 9.57 2.25
C VAL A 43 -0.01 10.78 1.33
N VAL A 44 -0.23 10.57 0.03
CA VAL A 44 -0.23 11.62 -0.99
C VAL A 44 -1.64 12.17 -1.22
N LYS A 45 -1.72 13.48 -1.46
CA LYS A 45 -2.96 14.20 -1.81
C LYS A 45 -2.68 15.11 -3.01
N PRO A 46 -3.46 15.04 -4.10
CA PRO A 46 -4.58 14.12 -4.32
C PRO A 46 -4.13 12.66 -4.57
N ALA A 47 -4.97 11.69 -4.21
CA ALA A 47 -4.74 10.27 -4.53
C ALA A 47 -5.33 9.92 -5.90
N SER A 48 -4.61 9.12 -6.69
CA SER A 48 -5.10 8.60 -7.98
C SER A 48 -6.28 7.64 -7.80
N ALA A 49 -7.01 7.37 -8.89
CA ALA A 49 -8.13 6.42 -8.87
C ALA A 49 -7.67 5.01 -8.46
N GLU A 50 -6.51 4.56 -8.94
CA GLU A 50 -5.91 3.26 -8.60
C GLU A 50 -5.60 3.17 -7.10
N VAL A 51 -4.98 4.21 -6.52
CA VAL A 51 -4.68 4.25 -5.09
C VAL A 51 -5.98 4.22 -4.26
N LYS A 52 -7.02 4.94 -4.70
CA LYS A 52 -8.35 4.90 -4.06
C LYS A 52 -8.97 3.50 -4.10
N ALA A 53 -8.84 2.79 -5.22
CA ALA A 53 -9.35 1.43 -5.37
C ALA A 53 -8.65 0.47 -4.39
N VAL A 54 -7.32 0.50 -4.32
CA VAL A 54 -6.53 -0.33 -3.40
C VAL A 54 -6.92 -0.07 -1.94
N VAL A 55 -7.01 1.20 -1.53
CA VAL A 55 -7.39 1.55 -0.15
C VAL A 55 -8.79 1.05 0.18
N LYS A 56 -9.76 1.23 -0.72
CA LYS A 56 -11.14 0.74 -0.53
C LYS A 56 -11.18 -0.78 -0.39
N GLU A 57 -10.52 -1.50 -1.28
CA GLU A 57 -10.49 -2.96 -1.25
C GLU A 57 -9.89 -3.50 0.06
N VAL A 58 -8.71 -2.99 0.43
CA VAL A 58 -7.99 -3.41 1.64
C VAL A 58 -8.80 -3.10 2.90
N ASN A 59 -9.37 -1.90 2.99
CA ASN A 59 -10.14 -1.51 4.17
C ASN A 59 -11.44 -2.32 4.31
N ASN A 60 -12.09 -2.68 3.21
CA ASN A 60 -13.24 -3.59 3.24
C ASN A 60 -12.86 -4.98 3.76
N LYS A 61 -11.75 -5.55 3.27
CA LYS A 61 -11.22 -6.84 3.75
C LYS A 61 -10.88 -6.80 5.24
N ARG A 62 -10.21 -5.73 5.70
CA ARG A 62 -9.88 -5.52 7.12
C ARG A 62 -11.13 -5.41 7.97
N LYS A 63 -12.11 -4.58 7.58
CA LYS A 63 -13.36 -4.40 8.31
C LYS A 63 -14.10 -5.72 8.52
N ALA A 64 -14.23 -6.53 7.47
CA ALA A 64 -14.85 -7.86 7.56
C ALA A 64 -14.09 -8.78 8.54
N LYS A 65 -12.75 -8.81 8.45
CA LYS A 65 -11.92 -9.64 9.34
C LYS A 65 -11.98 -9.16 10.80
N PHE A 66 -11.96 -7.84 11.02
CA PHE A 66 -12.06 -7.26 12.35
C PHE A 66 -13.42 -7.55 12.96
N ALA A 67 -14.52 -7.41 12.21
CA ALA A 67 -15.86 -7.76 12.66
C ALA A 67 -15.98 -9.24 13.05
N ALA A 68 -15.47 -10.16 12.24
CA ALA A 68 -15.47 -11.60 12.56
C ALA A 68 -14.65 -11.90 13.84
N THR A 69 -13.48 -11.26 13.98
CA THR A 69 -12.62 -11.44 15.16
C THR A 69 -13.26 -10.86 16.41
N ALA A 70 -13.87 -9.69 16.29
CA ALA A 70 -14.60 -9.01 17.35
C ALA A 70 -15.73 -9.89 17.89
N GLY A 71 -16.58 -10.42 16.99
CA GLY A 71 -17.67 -11.34 17.34
C GLY A 71 -17.18 -12.60 18.05
N ASN A 72 -16.12 -13.25 17.54
CA ASN A 72 -15.57 -14.47 18.14
C ASN A 72 -14.95 -14.27 19.53
N ASN A 73 -14.52 -13.04 19.86
CA ASN A 73 -13.80 -12.75 21.11
C ASN A 73 -14.62 -11.85 22.05
N ASN A 74 -15.87 -11.52 21.71
CA ASN A 74 -16.74 -10.62 22.46
C ASN A 74 -16.04 -9.28 22.82
N ILE A 75 -15.36 -8.69 21.84
CA ILE A 75 -14.68 -7.38 21.93
C ILE A 75 -15.12 -6.48 20.78
N THR A 76 -14.79 -5.19 20.83
CA THR A 76 -15.16 -4.27 19.75
C THR A 76 -14.23 -4.39 18.54
N ILE A 77 -14.70 -3.92 17.38
CA ILE A 77 -13.89 -3.83 16.16
C ILE A 77 -12.67 -2.92 16.39
N GLU A 78 -12.85 -1.83 17.12
CA GLU A 78 -11.81 -0.85 17.43
C GLU A 78 -10.69 -1.48 18.28
N GLN A 79 -11.04 -2.33 19.24
CA GLN A 79 -10.07 -3.07 20.05
C GLN A 79 -9.25 -4.04 19.18
N VAL A 80 -9.88 -4.72 18.21
CA VAL A 80 -9.16 -5.57 17.24
C VAL A 80 -8.25 -4.73 16.34
N ALA A 81 -8.77 -3.62 15.81
CA ALA A 81 -8.06 -2.74 14.90
C ALA A 81 -6.84 -2.07 15.57
N ALA A 82 -6.96 -1.69 16.84
CA ALA A 82 -5.85 -1.13 17.62
C ALA A 82 -4.70 -2.14 17.80
N ARG A 83 -5.01 -3.39 18.16
CA ARG A 83 -4.01 -4.47 18.26
C ARG A 83 -3.39 -4.77 16.89
N PHE A 84 -4.21 -4.78 15.84
CA PHE A 84 -3.73 -4.95 14.47
C PHE A 84 -2.76 -3.82 14.09
N TYR A 85 -3.10 -2.57 14.37
CA TYR A 85 -2.27 -1.41 14.07
C TYR A 85 -0.90 -1.50 14.76
N GLN A 86 -0.85 -1.86 16.05
CA GLN A 86 0.42 -2.06 16.78
C GLN A 86 1.33 -3.06 16.06
N ARG A 87 0.77 -4.19 15.61
CA ARG A 87 1.51 -5.18 14.82
C ARG A 87 1.90 -4.66 13.43
N ALA A 88 1.01 -3.92 12.77
CA ALA A 88 1.27 -3.38 11.45
C ALA A 88 2.43 -2.35 11.48
N VAL A 89 2.49 -1.49 12.50
CA VAL A 89 3.60 -0.55 12.70
C VAL A 89 4.91 -1.28 13.01
N SER A 90 4.89 -2.29 13.88
CA SER A 90 6.11 -3.06 14.16
C SER A 90 6.68 -3.73 12.92
N GLN A 91 5.81 -4.21 12.03
CA GLN A 91 6.17 -4.85 10.75
C GLN A 91 6.35 -3.87 9.57
N THR A 92 6.10 -2.57 9.78
CA THR A 92 6.32 -1.57 8.73
C THR A 92 7.81 -1.55 8.37
N ARG A 93 8.13 -1.49 7.08
CA ARG A 93 9.52 -1.47 6.57
C ARG A 93 10.06 -0.04 6.60
N ALA A 94 11.38 0.11 6.71
CA ALA A 94 12.04 1.40 6.51
C ALA A 94 11.62 1.99 5.15
N GLY A 95 11.36 3.29 5.12
CA GLY A 95 10.87 4.02 3.97
C GLY A 95 9.35 4.02 3.78
N HIS A 96 8.61 3.15 4.47
CA HIS A 96 7.15 3.13 4.44
C HIS A 96 6.54 4.03 5.51
N TYR A 97 5.24 4.32 5.39
CA TYR A 97 4.55 5.28 6.25
C TYR A 97 3.55 4.63 7.21
N TYR A 98 3.43 5.20 8.40
CA TYR A 98 2.37 4.94 9.36
C TYR A 98 1.96 6.24 10.06
N GLN A 99 0.73 6.37 10.53
CA GLN A 99 0.31 7.52 11.35
C GLN A 99 0.77 7.32 12.79
N ASP A 100 1.27 8.35 13.48
CA ASP A 100 1.48 8.33 14.93
C ASP A 100 0.15 8.42 15.71
N ALA A 101 0.24 8.49 17.05
CA ALA A 101 -0.94 8.63 17.91
C ALA A 101 -1.76 9.89 17.61
N GLY A 102 -1.13 10.96 17.13
CA GLY A 102 -1.79 12.21 16.71
C GLY A 102 -2.36 12.17 15.30
N GLY A 103 -2.23 11.05 14.57
CA GLY A 103 -2.70 10.92 13.20
C GLY A 103 -1.76 11.50 12.14
N LYS A 104 -0.55 11.94 12.54
CA LYS A 104 0.43 12.49 11.60
C LYS A 104 1.18 11.36 10.92
N TRP A 105 1.38 11.47 9.61
CA TRP A 105 2.21 10.52 8.86
C TRP A 105 3.68 10.61 9.29
N VAL A 106 4.24 9.46 9.65
CA VAL A 106 5.64 9.24 9.97
C VAL A 106 6.20 8.24 8.95
N LYS A 107 7.38 8.55 8.42
CA LYS A 107 8.16 7.61 7.60
C LYS A 107 9.06 6.80 8.53
N LYS A 108 8.98 5.47 8.45
CA LYS A 108 9.81 4.56 9.25
C LYS A 108 11.23 4.46 8.73
#